data_AF-A0A3A9ST74-F1
#
_entry.id   AF-A0A3A9ST74-F1
#
_cell.length_a   1.000
_cell.length_b   1.000
_cell.length_c   1.000
_cell.angle_alpha   90.00
_cell.angle_beta   90.00
_cell.angle_gamma   90.00
#
_symmetry.space_group_name_H-M   'P 1'
#
loop_
_entity.id
_entity.type
_entity.pdbx_description
1 polymer ?
#
loop_
_entity_poly.entity_id
_entity_poly.type
_entity_poly.pdbx_seq_one_letter_code
_entity_poly.pdbx_strand_id
1 'polypeptide(L)'
;MMEYYAISYYGEHYKLGYIEMDFLDCDTVNRFVGESRNGFWEKVHIISAEVPYSTYKRNIGIKDKTLRSGGALFKVTLKETTRPRSGFACDIYSRDGFELRQSRVMFYSVERCSKEEEERIIKDLMKKFDLSDYPEYDGPDGDVATRLKSKLKKGPSPKSIIFRTYDVGQGLATSLTGEEVAPFMYFDYGTDKIANEVPPGLNMRVDAKKTVIFLSHVHEDHWCGYRINPEALKCTWIVPDQSGHSIYHKFLIMITLSHGSVYRHGADIDLGSIYIGHAASTINPTRVAAHEHESGFAMYINARVYDEFEDLFDYKITVAGDQDYDYQDATKYADTDLLVACHHGGKYCWSTKYTRIKPHDDNSVIVYSYGINNTFGHPSKTADYSGWGWKKRHDTATDGMYQKWIFI
;
A
#
# COMPACT_ATOMS: atom_id res chain seq x y z
N MET A 1 8.86 8.27 -29.04
CA MET A 1 8.31 7.13 -29.80
C MET A 1 7.57 6.28 -28.79
N MET A 2 6.26 6.04 -28.95
CA MET A 2 5.49 5.18 -28.03
C MET A 2 5.22 3.86 -28.74
N GLU A 3 5.51 2.75 -28.05
CA GLU A 3 5.25 1.40 -28.53
C GLU A 3 3.87 0.95 -28.03
N TYR A 4 3.01 0.51 -28.94
CA TYR A 4 1.70 -0.06 -28.62
C TYR A 4 1.64 -1.51 -29.11
N TYR A 5 0.88 -2.33 -28.38
CA TYR A 5 0.62 -3.71 -28.75
C TYR A 5 -0.87 -3.86 -29.01
N ALA A 6 -1.22 -4.37 -30.19
CA ALA A 6 -2.61 -4.67 -30.55
C ALA A 6 -2.82 -6.19 -30.50
N ILE A 7 -3.91 -6.61 -29.88
CA ILE A 7 -4.37 -8.00 -29.86
C ILE A 7 -5.63 -8.07 -30.70
N SER A 8 -5.60 -8.86 -31.78
CA SER A 8 -6.82 -9.27 -32.49
C SER A 8 -7.28 -10.61 -31.94
N TYR A 9 -8.53 -10.68 -31.49
CA TYR A 9 -9.12 -11.89 -30.94
C TYR A 9 -9.98 -12.60 -31.99
N TYR A 10 -9.43 -13.49 -32.80
CA TYR A 10 -10.24 -14.53 -33.47
C TYR A 10 -9.50 -15.85 -33.62
N GLY A 11 -10.27 -16.93 -33.51
CA GLY A 11 -9.83 -18.30 -33.26
C GLY A 11 -9.22 -19.04 -34.46
N GLU A 12 -8.74 -20.23 -34.11
CA GLU A 12 -8.06 -21.24 -34.92
C GLU A 12 -8.42 -21.21 -36.42
N HIS A 13 -7.37 -21.23 -37.26
CA HIS A 13 -7.36 -21.37 -38.72
C HIS A 13 -7.11 -20.09 -39.53
N TYR A 14 -5.90 -19.54 -39.42
CA TYR A 14 -5.29 -18.77 -40.51
C TYR A 14 -3.87 -19.24 -40.80
N LYS A 15 -3.61 -19.62 -42.04
CA LYS A 15 -2.27 -19.74 -42.62
C LYS A 15 -2.09 -18.57 -43.59
N LEU A 16 -1.31 -17.57 -43.20
CA LEU A 16 -0.87 -16.42 -44.02
C LEU A 16 -2.00 -15.61 -44.70
N GLY A 17 -2.43 -14.53 -44.04
CA GLY A 17 -3.24 -13.45 -44.63
C GLY A 17 -2.49 -12.11 -44.58
N TYR A 18 -3.00 -11.12 -45.31
CA TYR A 18 -2.58 -9.71 -45.21
C TYR A 18 -3.70 -8.91 -44.54
N ILE A 19 -3.35 -7.87 -43.79
CA ILE A 19 -4.31 -6.98 -43.11
C ILE A 19 -4.36 -5.70 -43.93
N GLU A 20 -5.56 -5.34 -44.39
CA GLU A 20 -5.84 -4.05 -45.00
C GLU A 20 -6.67 -3.25 -44.00
N MET A 21 -6.10 -2.17 -43.46
CA MET A 21 -6.78 -1.32 -42.48
C MET A 21 -7.48 -0.18 -43.22
N ASP A 22 -8.79 -0.31 -43.45
CA ASP A 22 -9.61 0.82 -43.89
C ASP A 22 -10.12 1.63 -42.69
N PHE A 23 -9.82 2.92 -42.70
CA PHE A 23 -10.18 3.85 -41.63
C PHE A 23 -11.66 4.25 -41.78
N LEU A 24 -12.50 3.76 -40.87
CA LEU A 24 -13.96 3.89 -40.93
C LEU A 24 -14.55 5.29 -40.68
N ASP A 25 -13.74 6.34 -40.62
CA ASP A 25 -14.24 7.71 -40.58
C ASP A 25 -13.37 8.64 -41.42
N CYS A 26 -13.65 8.66 -42.73
CA CYS A 26 -13.03 9.57 -43.68
C CYS A 26 -13.19 11.04 -43.25
N ASP A 27 -14.29 11.41 -42.60
CA ASP A 27 -14.55 12.81 -42.22
C ASP A 27 -13.71 13.25 -41.02
N THR A 28 -13.46 12.36 -40.06
CA THR A 28 -12.56 12.62 -38.92
C THR A 28 -11.09 12.65 -39.35
N VAL A 29 -10.67 11.78 -40.27
CA VAL A 29 -9.30 11.78 -40.82
C VAL A 29 -9.06 13.03 -41.69
N ASN A 30 -10.01 13.41 -42.55
CA ASN A 30 -9.91 14.61 -43.38
C ASN A 30 -9.90 15.91 -42.55
N ARG A 31 -10.52 15.91 -41.36
CA ARG A 31 -10.49 17.05 -40.43
C ARG A 31 -9.16 17.18 -39.67
N PHE A 32 -8.47 16.07 -39.40
CA PHE A 32 -7.21 16.05 -38.66
C PHE A 32 -5.97 16.16 -39.54
N VAL A 33 -6.03 15.65 -40.77
CA VAL A 33 -4.94 15.68 -41.73
C VAL A 33 -5.31 16.70 -42.79
N GLY A 34 -5.10 17.98 -42.48
CA GLY A 34 -5.21 19.06 -43.47
C GLY A 34 -4.40 18.68 -44.71
N GLU A 35 -5.12 18.45 -45.81
CA GLU A 35 -4.66 18.23 -47.19
C GLU A 35 -3.20 17.74 -47.34
N SER A 36 -2.93 16.49 -46.95
CA SER A 36 -2.10 15.57 -47.76
C SER A 36 -2.14 14.18 -47.16
N ARG A 37 -2.85 13.26 -47.83
CA ARG A 37 -2.85 11.83 -47.48
C ARG A 37 -1.43 11.26 -47.40
N ASN A 38 -0.48 11.78 -48.18
CA ASN A 38 0.85 11.22 -48.33
C ASN A 38 1.74 11.30 -47.07
N GLY A 39 1.57 12.29 -46.19
CA GLY A 39 2.45 12.47 -45.03
C GLY A 39 2.12 11.60 -43.81
N PHE A 40 0.91 11.05 -43.72
CA PHE A 40 0.48 10.18 -42.61
C PHE A 40 0.97 8.74 -42.82
N TRP A 41 0.84 8.22 -44.03
CA TRP A 41 1.27 6.86 -44.40
C TRP A 41 2.79 6.67 -44.34
N GLU A 42 3.58 7.72 -44.56
CA GLU A 42 5.04 7.70 -44.37
C GLU A 42 5.48 7.54 -42.90
N LYS A 43 4.58 7.73 -41.93
CA LYS A 43 4.91 7.78 -40.49
C LYS A 43 4.46 6.56 -39.70
N VAL A 44 3.71 5.64 -40.31
CA VAL A 44 3.25 4.39 -39.69
C VAL A 44 4.07 3.24 -40.27
N HIS A 45 5.12 2.84 -39.55
CA HIS A 45 5.84 1.61 -39.86
C HIS A 45 5.17 0.43 -39.18
N ILE A 46 4.48 -0.40 -39.96
CA ILE A 46 4.07 -1.74 -39.53
C ILE A 46 5.27 -2.66 -39.75
N ILE A 47 6.01 -2.94 -38.69
CA ILE A 47 7.06 -3.96 -38.73
C ILE A 47 6.36 -5.31 -38.72
N SER A 48 6.69 -6.15 -39.70
CA SER A 48 6.05 -7.44 -39.99
C SER A 48 5.85 -8.32 -38.75
N ALA A 49 4.76 -9.09 -38.77
CA ALA A 49 4.50 -10.16 -37.83
C ALA A 49 5.28 -11.42 -38.26
N GLU A 50 6.45 -11.64 -37.67
CA GLU A 50 7.24 -12.87 -37.89
C GLU A 50 7.52 -13.66 -36.62
N VAL A 51 6.74 -13.45 -35.56
CA VAL A 51 6.92 -14.22 -34.33
C VAL A 51 5.68 -15.07 -34.10
N PRO A 52 5.74 -16.38 -34.37
CA PRO A 52 4.72 -17.32 -33.93
C PRO A 52 4.47 -17.12 -32.44
N TYR A 53 3.20 -17.02 -32.05
CA TYR A 53 2.75 -16.79 -30.67
C TYR A 53 3.44 -17.70 -29.63
N SER A 54 3.83 -18.91 -30.05
CA SER A 54 4.61 -19.88 -29.27
C SER A 54 6.00 -19.37 -28.83
N THR A 55 6.67 -18.56 -29.65
CA THR A 55 8.01 -18.01 -29.37
C THR A 55 7.94 -16.89 -28.32
N TYR A 56 6.88 -16.09 -28.33
CA TYR A 56 6.67 -14.99 -27.37
C TYR A 56 6.34 -15.51 -25.96
N LYS A 57 5.54 -16.59 -25.87
CA LYS A 57 5.16 -17.27 -24.62
C LYS A 57 6.36 -17.80 -23.83
N ARG A 58 7.47 -18.14 -24.51
CA ARG A 58 8.67 -18.73 -23.88
C ARG A 58 9.59 -17.70 -23.21
N ASN A 59 9.58 -16.45 -23.67
CA ASN A 59 10.55 -15.43 -23.24
C ASN A 59 10.04 -14.49 -22.14
N ILE A 60 8.72 -14.41 -21.90
CA ILE A 60 8.12 -13.44 -20.95
C ILE A 60 7.36 -14.14 -19.80
N GLY A 61 7.50 -15.46 -19.65
CA GLY A 61 7.01 -16.16 -18.45
C GLY A 61 5.49 -16.14 -18.24
N ILE A 62 4.69 -15.81 -19.25
CA ILE A 62 3.22 -15.80 -19.17
C ILE A 62 2.72 -17.26 -19.19
N LYS A 63 2.48 -17.83 -18.01
CA LYS A 63 1.91 -19.17 -17.83
C LYS A 63 0.38 -19.11 -17.96
N ASP A 64 -0.14 -19.51 -19.13
CA ASP A 64 -1.51 -19.94 -19.53
C ASP A 64 -2.72 -19.72 -18.57
N LYS A 65 -3.92 -19.32 -19.04
CA LYS A 65 -4.89 -20.17 -19.79
C LYS A 65 -5.99 -19.41 -20.58
N THR A 66 -6.00 -18.08 -20.65
CA THR A 66 -7.13 -17.32 -21.24
C THR A 66 -6.97 -16.94 -22.71
N LEU A 67 -5.78 -17.08 -23.30
CA LEU A 67 -5.57 -16.88 -24.72
C LEU A 67 -5.71 -18.23 -25.43
N ARG A 68 -6.92 -18.51 -25.95
CA ARG A 68 -7.15 -19.68 -26.81
C ARG A 68 -6.17 -19.63 -27.98
N SER A 69 -5.68 -20.79 -28.38
CA SER A 69 -4.84 -21.01 -29.56
C SER A 69 -5.42 -20.28 -30.78
N GLY A 70 -4.75 -19.26 -31.30
CA GLY A 70 -5.18 -18.59 -32.54
C GLY A 70 -4.99 -17.08 -32.67
N GLY A 71 -4.50 -16.36 -31.66
CA GLY A 71 -4.29 -14.90 -31.78
C GLY A 71 -3.02 -14.51 -32.55
N ALA A 72 -3.07 -13.39 -33.27
CA ALA A 72 -1.90 -12.69 -33.79
C ALA A 72 -1.65 -11.42 -32.96
N LEU A 73 -0.40 -11.25 -32.49
CA LEU A 73 0.05 -10.07 -31.77
C LEU A 73 0.79 -9.15 -32.74
N PHE A 74 0.40 -7.88 -32.79
CA PHE A 74 1.06 -6.89 -33.64
C PHE A 74 1.77 -5.85 -32.78
N LYS A 75 3.03 -5.56 -33.12
CA LYS A 75 3.75 -4.40 -32.61
C LYS A 75 3.40 -3.19 -33.49
N VAL A 76 2.74 -2.20 -32.92
CA VAL A 76 2.38 -0.96 -33.62
C VAL A 76 3.23 0.17 -33.04
N THR A 77 4.11 0.73 -33.86
CA THR A 77 4.95 1.87 -33.46
C THR A 77 4.34 3.14 -34.01
N LEU A 78 3.81 3.99 -33.13
CA LEU A 78 3.25 5.29 -33.52
C LEU A 78 4.32 6.38 -33.36
N LYS A 79 4.67 7.03 -34.47
CA LYS A 79 5.55 8.20 -34.47
C LYS A 79 4.68 9.45 -34.32
N GLU A 80 4.71 10.01 -33.11
CA GLU A 80 4.09 11.29 -32.70
C GLU A 80 2.57 11.38 -32.92
N THR A 81 1.80 11.11 -31.86
CA THR A 81 0.45 11.68 -31.72
C THR A 81 0.25 12.21 -30.31
N THR A 82 -0.43 13.36 -30.21
CA THR A 82 -0.97 13.86 -28.95
C THR A 82 -2.13 12.97 -28.53
N ARG A 83 -1.91 12.11 -27.52
CA ARG A 83 -2.90 11.30 -26.77
C ARG A 83 -4.06 10.72 -27.60
N PRO A 84 -4.04 9.42 -27.96
CA PRO A 84 -5.18 8.80 -28.64
C PRO A 84 -6.39 8.76 -27.68
N ARG A 85 -7.44 9.51 -27.99
CA ARG A 85 -8.77 9.31 -27.41
C ARG A 85 -9.58 8.44 -28.39
N SER A 86 -10.17 7.38 -27.84
CA SER A 86 -11.06 6.40 -28.49
C SER A 86 -10.45 5.53 -29.60
N GLY A 87 -10.68 4.21 -29.50
CA GLY A 87 -10.08 3.19 -30.37
C GLY A 87 -10.54 3.21 -31.83
N PHE A 88 -9.99 2.29 -32.63
CA PHE A 88 -10.22 2.19 -34.07
C PHE A 88 -10.90 0.85 -34.44
N ALA A 89 -11.55 0.79 -35.59
CA ALA A 89 -12.04 -0.45 -36.19
C ALA A 89 -11.11 -0.87 -37.34
N CYS A 90 -10.95 -2.16 -37.58
CA CYS A 90 -10.25 -2.68 -38.75
C CYS A 90 -11.01 -3.85 -39.38
N ASP A 91 -10.86 -4.01 -40.69
CA ASP A 91 -11.34 -5.18 -41.40
C ASP A 91 -10.18 -6.19 -41.57
N ILE A 92 -10.48 -7.48 -41.43
CA ILE A 92 -9.49 -8.56 -41.56
C ILE A 92 -9.96 -9.47 -42.68
N TYR A 93 -9.12 -9.64 -43.71
CA TYR A 93 -9.45 -10.44 -44.89
C TYR A 93 -8.76 -11.80 -44.85
N SER A 94 -9.49 -12.85 -45.27
CA SER A 94 -8.91 -14.15 -45.56
C SER A 94 -8.37 -14.18 -46.99
N ARG A 95 -7.25 -14.90 -47.20
CA ARG A 95 -6.65 -15.05 -48.52
C ARG A 95 -7.56 -15.79 -49.52
N ASP A 96 -8.55 -16.53 -49.01
CA ASP A 96 -9.35 -17.49 -49.77
C ASP A 96 -10.82 -17.07 -49.98
N GLY A 97 -11.24 -15.87 -49.59
CA GLY A 97 -12.62 -15.42 -49.85
C GLY A 97 -13.02 -14.07 -49.26
N PHE A 98 -13.83 -13.34 -50.04
CA PHE A 98 -14.44 -12.02 -49.81
C PHE A 98 -15.51 -12.00 -48.68
N GLU A 99 -15.28 -12.64 -47.53
CA GLU A 99 -16.11 -12.37 -46.33
C GLU A 99 -15.53 -11.20 -45.54
N LEU A 100 -16.07 -10.00 -45.78
CA LEU A 100 -15.81 -8.81 -44.97
C LEU A 100 -16.43 -9.01 -43.58
N ARG A 101 -15.62 -9.05 -42.53
CA ARG A 101 -16.12 -9.03 -41.15
C ARG A 101 -15.49 -7.88 -40.38
N GLN A 102 -16.30 -6.87 -40.08
CA GLN A 102 -15.93 -5.74 -39.23
C GLN A 102 -15.46 -6.23 -37.86
N SER A 103 -14.19 -5.97 -37.54
CA SER A 103 -13.61 -6.30 -36.25
C SER A 103 -13.21 -5.02 -35.52
N ARG A 104 -13.60 -4.91 -34.25
CA ARG A 104 -13.11 -3.83 -33.39
C ARG A 104 -11.75 -4.21 -32.83
N VAL A 105 -10.72 -3.43 -33.14
CA VAL A 105 -9.40 -3.58 -32.53
C VAL A 105 -9.27 -2.58 -31.39
N MET A 106 -9.30 -3.08 -30.16
CA MET A 106 -9.06 -2.27 -28.98
C MET A 106 -7.55 -2.22 -28.69
N PHE A 107 -6.97 -1.03 -28.83
CA PHE A 107 -5.66 -0.74 -28.28
C PHE A 107 -5.82 -0.48 -26.79
N TYR A 108 -5.36 -1.42 -25.99
CA TYR A 108 -5.08 -1.18 -24.60
C TYR A 108 -3.65 -0.65 -24.52
N SER A 109 -3.38 0.35 -23.68
CA SER A 109 -1.98 0.63 -23.33
C SER A 109 -1.39 -0.62 -22.69
N VAL A 110 -0.08 -0.87 -22.87
CA VAL A 110 0.62 -1.99 -22.21
C VAL A 110 0.32 -1.99 -20.72
N GLU A 111 0.29 -0.81 -20.11
CA GLU A 111 -0.06 -0.57 -18.71
C GLU A 111 -1.49 -0.98 -18.35
N ARG A 112 -2.46 -0.80 -19.26
CA ARG A 112 -3.84 -1.21 -19.04
C ARG A 112 -4.01 -2.72 -19.20
N CYS A 113 -3.38 -3.32 -20.21
CA CYS A 113 -3.36 -4.78 -20.34
C CYS A 113 -2.67 -5.45 -19.16
N SER A 114 -1.53 -4.92 -18.71
CA SER A 114 -0.83 -5.47 -17.55
C SER A 114 -1.67 -5.33 -16.29
N LYS A 115 -2.38 -4.21 -16.11
CA LYS A 115 -3.26 -4.00 -14.96
C LYS A 115 -4.50 -4.89 -14.99
N GLU A 116 -5.17 -5.02 -16.14
CA GLU A 116 -6.34 -5.90 -16.28
C GLU A 116 -5.96 -7.38 -16.09
N GLU A 117 -4.79 -7.78 -16.60
CA GLU A 117 -4.25 -9.13 -16.41
C GLU A 117 -3.79 -9.38 -14.97
N GLU A 118 -3.12 -8.41 -14.34
CA GLU A 118 -2.76 -8.46 -12.92
C GLU A 118 -4.01 -8.57 -12.05
N GLU A 119 -5.03 -7.75 -12.31
CA GLU A 119 -6.32 -7.84 -11.62
C GLU A 119 -6.99 -9.20 -11.82
N ARG A 120 -6.88 -9.79 -13.01
CA ARG A 120 -7.40 -11.13 -13.30
C ARG A 120 -6.62 -12.20 -12.54
N ILE A 121 -5.29 -12.16 -12.55
CA ILE A 121 -4.41 -13.08 -11.82
C ILE A 121 -4.69 -12.99 -10.32
N ILE A 122 -4.77 -11.78 -9.78
CA ILE A 122 -5.11 -11.55 -8.36
C ILE A 122 -6.49 -12.12 -8.06
N LYS A 123 -7.52 -11.85 -8.88
CA LYS A 123 -8.86 -12.42 -8.69
C LYS A 123 -8.85 -13.95 -8.72
N ASP A 124 -8.05 -14.56 -9.58
CA ASP A 124 -7.94 -16.01 -9.67
C ASP A 124 -7.13 -16.61 -8.51
N LEU A 125 -6.15 -15.90 -7.97
CA LEU A 125 -5.41 -16.26 -6.76
C LEU A 125 -6.27 -16.10 -5.51
N MET A 126 -7.07 -15.03 -5.41
CA MET A 126 -8.01 -14.82 -4.31
C MET A 126 -9.05 -15.95 -4.18
N LYS A 127 -9.35 -16.67 -5.26
CA LYS A 127 -10.23 -17.86 -5.22
C LYS A 127 -9.52 -19.12 -4.68
N LYS A 128 -8.19 -19.11 -4.63
CA LYS A 128 -7.35 -20.26 -4.29
C LYS A 128 -6.67 -20.14 -2.93
N PHE A 129 -6.49 -18.92 -2.45
CA PHE A 129 -5.86 -18.62 -1.16
C PHE A 129 -6.93 -18.24 -0.15
N ASP A 130 -7.02 -19.02 0.92
CA ASP A 130 -7.74 -18.66 2.14
C ASP A 130 -6.81 -17.90 3.08
N LEU A 131 -7.34 -17.02 3.93
CA LEU A 131 -6.52 -16.34 4.94
C LEU A 131 -5.90 -17.32 5.94
N SER A 132 -6.58 -18.44 6.19
CA SER A 132 -6.08 -19.53 7.02
C SER A 132 -4.80 -20.17 6.47
N ASP A 133 -4.47 -19.97 5.18
CA ASP A 133 -3.24 -20.48 4.56
C ASP A 133 -2.00 -19.66 4.94
N TYR A 134 -2.16 -18.44 5.50
CA TYR A 134 -1.03 -17.62 5.93
C TYR A 134 -0.56 -18.06 7.32
N PRO A 135 0.77 -18.22 7.52
CA PRO A 135 1.32 -18.70 8.77
C PRO A 135 0.95 -17.75 9.91
N GLU A 136 0.57 -18.34 11.03
CA GLU A 136 0.50 -17.61 12.29
C GLU A 136 1.92 -17.21 12.70
N TYR A 137 2.05 -16.05 13.31
CA TYR A 137 3.30 -15.64 13.92
C TYR A 137 3.56 -16.55 15.13
N ASP A 138 4.69 -17.28 15.10
CA ASP A 138 5.11 -18.27 16.11
C ASP A 138 5.38 -17.68 17.52
N GLY A 139 4.97 -16.44 17.77
CA GLY A 139 5.05 -15.77 19.05
C GLY A 139 6.43 -15.18 19.37
N PRO A 140 6.67 -14.81 20.64
CA PRO A 140 7.84 -14.05 21.07
C PRO A 140 9.18 -14.77 20.87
N ASP A 141 9.16 -16.09 20.62
CA ASP A 141 10.34 -16.92 20.39
C ASP A 141 10.52 -17.30 18.92
N GLY A 142 9.64 -16.86 18.02
CA GLY A 142 9.76 -17.08 16.58
C GLY A 142 10.99 -16.38 15.97
N ASP A 143 11.41 -16.79 14.77
CA ASP A 143 12.59 -16.24 14.08
C ASP A 143 12.49 -14.72 13.89
N VAL A 144 11.31 -14.22 13.50
CA VAL A 144 11.06 -12.79 13.31
C VAL A 144 11.15 -12.02 14.64
N ALA A 145 10.56 -12.55 15.71
CA ALA A 145 10.66 -12.00 17.07
C ALA A 145 12.13 -11.96 17.52
N THR A 146 12.84 -13.06 17.34
CA THR A 146 14.25 -13.22 17.71
C THR A 146 15.14 -12.24 16.94
N ARG A 147 14.89 -12.06 15.63
CA ARG A 147 15.59 -11.08 14.79
C ARG A 147 15.33 -9.65 15.28
N LEU A 148 14.07 -9.28 15.54
CA LEU A 148 13.73 -7.96 16.08
C LEU A 148 14.32 -7.75 17.47
N LYS A 149 14.14 -8.70 18.39
CA LYS A 149 14.73 -8.69 19.73
C LYS A 149 16.25 -8.57 19.65
N SER A 150 16.93 -9.23 18.71
CA SER A 150 18.39 -9.07 18.55
C SER A 150 18.81 -7.65 18.15
N LYS A 151 18.01 -6.97 17.32
CA LYS A 151 18.21 -5.55 17.01
C LYS A 151 17.96 -4.67 18.23
N LEU A 152 17.00 -5.06 19.07
CA LEU A 152 16.63 -4.38 20.32
C LEU A 152 17.43 -4.85 21.54
N LYS A 153 18.28 -5.88 21.42
CA LYS A 153 18.96 -6.51 22.57
C LYS A 153 19.79 -5.45 23.27
N LYS A 154 19.60 -5.37 24.59
CA LYS A 154 20.36 -4.54 25.51
C LYS A 154 21.85 -4.84 25.35
N GLY A 155 22.56 -3.92 24.72
CA GLY A 155 24.00 -3.83 24.89
C GLY A 155 24.33 -3.20 26.25
N PRO A 156 25.61 -3.07 26.60
CA PRO A 156 26.02 -2.34 27.81
C PRO A 156 25.63 -0.85 27.76
N SER A 157 25.34 -0.31 26.56
CA SER A 157 24.88 1.05 26.33
C SER A 157 23.48 1.08 25.69
N PRO A 158 22.61 2.04 26.05
CA PRO A 158 21.33 2.25 25.39
C PRO A 158 21.53 2.49 23.89
N LYS A 159 20.66 1.92 23.04
CA LYS A 159 20.74 2.14 21.58
C LYS A 159 19.99 3.40 21.21
N SER A 160 20.68 4.32 20.53
CA SER A 160 20.04 5.51 19.98
C SER A 160 19.17 5.13 18.79
N ILE A 161 17.90 5.48 18.85
CA ILE A 161 16.88 5.21 17.84
C ILE A 161 16.17 6.52 17.53
N ILE A 162 15.86 6.72 16.25
CA ILE A 162 15.01 7.81 15.80
C ILE A 162 13.60 7.28 15.62
N PHE A 163 12.68 7.77 16.44
CA PHE A 163 11.23 7.62 16.27
C PHE A 163 10.73 8.69 15.30
N ARG A 164 9.92 8.29 14.30
CA ARG A 164 9.29 9.20 13.34
C ARG A 164 7.84 8.87 13.10
N THR A 165 7.00 9.90 13.00
CA THR A 165 5.64 9.81 12.45
C THR A 165 5.57 10.71 11.22
N TYR A 166 5.30 10.12 10.07
CA TYR A 166 5.39 10.80 8.77
C TYR A 166 4.08 11.55 8.45
N ASP A 167 4.20 12.64 7.68
CA ASP A 167 3.05 13.21 6.98
C ASP A 167 2.76 12.38 5.71
N VAL A 168 1.71 11.57 5.75
CA VAL A 168 1.36 10.61 4.69
C VAL A 168 -0.06 10.78 4.15
N GLY A 169 -0.73 11.90 4.45
CA GLY A 169 -2.13 12.07 4.08
C GLY A 169 -3.09 11.41 5.08
N GLN A 170 -4.05 10.61 4.59
CA GLN A 170 -4.97 9.85 5.47
C GLN A 170 -4.37 8.61 6.11
N GLY A 171 -3.23 8.12 5.64
CA GLY A 171 -2.64 6.94 6.26
C GLY A 171 -2.01 7.23 7.62
N LEU A 172 -1.46 6.17 8.22
CA LEU A 172 -0.44 6.28 9.24
C LEU A 172 0.85 5.65 8.72
N ALA A 173 1.98 6.27 9.02
CA ALA A 173 3.26 5.58 8.99
C ALA A 173 4.09 6.09 10.16
N THR A 174 4.54 5.16 11.00
CA THR A 174 5.49 5.44 12.07
C THR A 174 6.68 4.50 11.93
N SER A 175 7.90 4.98 12.16
CA SER A 175 9.11 4.15 12.00
C SER A 175 10.09 4.30 13.13
N LEU A 176 10.87 3.24 13.34
CA LEU A 176 12.04 3.21 14.21
C LEU A 176 13.30 2.98 13.37
N THR A 177 14.22 3.94 13.45
CA THR A 177 15.48 3.90 12.71
C THR A 177 16.64 3.84 13.68
N GLY A 178 17.51 2.84 13.56
CA GLY A 178 18.76 2.78 14.32
C GLY A 178 19.90 3.50 13.61
N GLU A 179 21.09 2.93 13.66
CA GLU A 179 22.29 3.43 12.94
C GLU A 179 22.20 3.24 11.41
N GLU A 180 21.31 2.37 10.93
CA GLU A 180 21.12 2.12 9.50
C GLU A 180 20.35 3.27 8.80
N VAL A 181 20.54 3.39 7.48
CA VAL A 181 19.87 4.41 6.66
C VAL A 181 18.36 4.13 6.51
N ALA A 182 17.96 2.86 6.56
CA ALA A 182 16.56 2.45 6.45
C ALA A 182 16.01 2.06 7.83
N PRO A 183 14.73 2.36 8.14
CA PRO A 183 14.11 1.91 9.37
C PRO A 183 14.10 0.38 9.48
N PHE A 184 14.40 -0.14 10.67
CA PHE A 184 14.32 -1.57 10.92
C PHE A 184 12.88 -2.02 11.23
N MET A 185 12.01 -1.07 11.58
CA MET A 185 10.62 -1.31 11.91
C MET A 185 9.74 -0.16 11.40
N TYR A 186 8.58 -0.51 10.87
CA TYR A 186 7.44 0.38 10.68
C TYR A 186 6.22 -0.12 11.47
N PHE A 187 5.43 0.81 11.96
CA PHE A 187 4.07 0.60 12.45
C PHE A 187 3.13 1.40 11.56
N ASP A 188 2.31 0.68 10.83
CA ASP A 188 1.70 1.05 9.55
C ASP A 188 2.71 1.48 8.48
N TYR A 189 2.28 1.29 7.24
CA TYR A 189 2.99 1.75 6.04
C TYR A 189 1.99 2.38 5.09
N GLY A 190 1.18 3.26 5.67
CA GLY A 190 0.04 3.88 5.08
C GLY A 190 0.35 5.15 4.33
N THR A 191 -0.48 5.44 3.34
CA THR A 191 -0.49 6.71 2.60
C THR A 191 -1.92 7.04 2.21
N ASP A 192 -2.11 8.18 1.53
CA ASP A 192 -3.43 8.54 1.05
C ASP A 192 -4.00 7.57 0.00
N LYS A 193 -5.31 7.34 0.09
CA LYS A 193 -6.03 6.43 -0.80
C LYS A 193 -6.42 7.13 -2.11
N ILE A 194 -6.92 8.38 -2.08
CA ILE A 194 -7.65 9.01 -3.22
C ILE A 194 -7.70 10.57 -3.21
N ALA A 195 -7.52 11.27 -2.08
CA ALA A 195 -7.92 12.70 -1.94
C ALA A 195 -6.88 13.67 -1.33
N ASN A 196 -5.93 13.19 -0.53
CA ASN A 196 -4.92 14.04 0.12
C ASN A 196 -3.58 13.92 -0.57
N GLU A 197 -2.94 15.06 -0.79
CA GLU A 197 -1.62 15.11 -1.37
C GLU A 197 -0.62 14.54 -0.37
N VAL A 198 0.03 13.44 -0.76
CA VAL A 198 1.25 13.01 -0.09
C VAL A 198 2.30 14.10 -0.32
N PRO A 199 2.99 14.61 0.72
CA PRO A 199 3.98 15.66 0.55
C PRO A 199 5.04 15.29 -0.50
N PRO A 200 5.41 16.21 -1.38
CA PRO A 200 6.45 15.96 -2.37
C PRO A 200 7.75 15.59 -1.65
N GLY A 201 8.39 14.51 -2.12
CA GLY A 201 9.63 14.02 -1.52
C GLY A 201 9.45 13.15 -0.27
N LEU A 202 8.22 12.71 0.05
CA LEU A 202 8.02 11.67 1.07
C LEU A 202 8.90 10.45 0.75
N ASN A 203 9.74 10.08 1.69
CA ASN A 203 10.75 9.04 1.52
C ASN A 203 10.62 7.99 2.62
N MET A 204 9.74 7.02 2.37
CA MET A 204 9.58 5.83 3.22
C MET A 204 10.53 4.75 2.72
N ARG A 205 11.79 4.79 3.13
CA ARG A 205 12.77 3.76 2.71
C ARG A 205 12.52 2.46 3.46
N VAL A 206 12.85 1.35 2.82
CA VAL A 206 12.89 0.03 3.45
C VAL A 206 14.15 -0.71 3.00
N ASP A 207 14.62 -1.62 3.84
CA ASP A 207 15.51 -2.71 3.43
C ASP A 207 14.69 -3.99 3.48
N ALA A 208 14.35 -4.55 2.31
CA ALA A 208 13.47 -5.71 2.17
C ALA A 208 13.84 -6.90 3.08
N LYS A 209 15.12 -7.08 3.43
CA LYS A 209 15.57 -8.20 4.26
C LYS A 209 15.56 -7.88 5.75
N LYS A 210 15.53 -6.61 6.12
CA LYS A 210 15.79 -6.13 7.47
C LYS A 210 14.63 -5.38 8.11
N THR A 211 13.80 -4.74 7.30
CA THR A 211 12.64 -3.97 7.74
C THR A 211 11.48 -4.92 8.00
N VAL A 212 10.87 -4.78 9.19
CA VAL A 212 9.61 -5.43 9.53
C VAL A 212 8.52 -4.38 9.60
N ILE A 213 7.37 -4.66 9.00
CA ILE A 213 6.23 -3.74 8.95
C ILE A 213 5.09 -4.37 9.75
N PHE A 214 4.67 -3.71 10.81
CA PHE A 214 3.48 -4.06 11.58
C PHE A 214 2.30 -3.26 11.05
N LEU A 215 1.15 -3.90 10.89
CA LEU A 215 -0.08 -3.23 10.47
C LEU A 215 -1.00 -3.07 11.68
N SER A 216 -1.54 -1.88 11.90
CA SER A 216 -2.51 -1.60 12.95
C SER A 216 -3.85 -2.25 12.63
N HIS A 217 -4.33 -2.14 11.38
CA HIS A 217 -5.55 -2.79 10.92
C HIS A 217 -5.61 -2.87 9.38
N VAL A 218 -6.60 -3.59 8.86
CA VAL A 218 -6.62 -4.04 7.46
C VAL A 218 -7.07 -3.01 6.42
N HIS A 219 -7.44 -1.79 6.82
CA HIS A 219 -7.83 -0.76 5.86
C HIS A 219 -6.66 -0.32 4.97
N GLU A 220 -7.00 0.02 3.73
CA GLU A 220 -6.04 0.19 2.64
C GLU A 220 -5.06 1.34 2.83
N ASP A 221 -5.54 2.43 3.39
CA ASP A 221 -4.77 3.59 3.80
C ASP A 221 -3.67 3.29 4.82
N HIS A 222 -3.66 2.13 5.48
CA HIS A 222 -2.60 1.73 6.45
C HIS A 222 -1.48 0.88 5.85
N TRP A 223 -1.63 0.40 4.62
CA TRP A 223 -0.59 -0.38 3.94
C TRP A 223 -0.29 0.08 2.51
N CYS A 224 -1.08 1.00 1.93
CA CYS A 224 -0.92 1.39 0.53
C CYS A 224 0.33 2.21 0.21
N GLY A 225 1.19 2.53 1.18
CA GLY A 225 2.46 3.22 0.96
C GLY A 225 3.45 2.45 0.08
N TYR A 226 3.25 1.14 -0.13
CA TYR A 226 4.02 0.39 -1.13
C TYR A 226 3.89 0.97 -2.54
N ARG A 227 2.85 1.76 -2.84
CA ARG A 227 2.68 2.45 -4.12
C ARG A 227 3.77 3.49 -4.35
N ILE A 228 4.28 4.08 -3.28
CA ILE A 228 5.41 5.02 -3.31
C ILE A 228 6.72 4.24 -3.36
N ASN A 229 6.81 3.17 -2.57
CA ASN A 229 8.00 2.32 -2.51
C ASN A 229 7.64 0.81 -2.62
N PRO A 230 7.65 0.26 -3.85
CA PRO A 230 7.26 -1.14 -4.09
C PRO A 230 8.14 -2.18 -3.37
N GLU A 231 9.37 -1.82 -2.95
CA GLU A 231 10.22 -2.72 -2.17
C GLU A 231 9.60 -3.09 -0.80
N ALA A 232 8.64 -2.30 -0.31
CA ALA A 232 7.88 -2.63 0.90
C ALA A 232 7.15 -3.98 0.77
N LEU A 233 6.69 -4.37 -0.43
CA LEU A 233 6.04 -5.67 -0.66
C LEU A 233 7.00 -6.85 -0.47
N LYS A 234 8.31 -6.63 -0.49
CA LYS A 234 9.33 -7.67 -0.26
C LYS A 234 9.72 -7.80 1.22
N CYS A 235 9.23 -6.91 2.08
CA CYS A 235 9.52 -6.93 3.52
C CYS A 235 8.78 -8.06 4.24
N THR A 236 9.11 -8.25 5.52
CA THR A 236 8.29 -9.03 6.43
C THR A 236 7.15 -8.16 6.96
N TRP A 237 5.92 -8.60 6.78
CA TRP A 237 4.70 -7.97 7.31
C TRP A 237 4.12 -8.81 8.45
N ILE A 238 3.77 -8.14 9.54
CA ILE A 238 3.03 -8.71 10.66
C ILE A 238 1.70 -7.99 10.75
N VAL A 239 0.61 -8.74 10.66
CA VAL A 239 -0.73 -8.20 10.44
C VAL A 239 -1.71 -8.77 11.47
N PRO A 240 -2.74 -8.01 11.88
CA PRO A 240 -3.72 -8.49 12.85
C PRO A 240 -4.62 -9.53 12.20
N ASP A 241 -5.16 -10.45 13.01
CA ASP A 241 -6.09 -11.48 12.54
C ASP A 241 -7.51 -10.92 12.35
N GLN A 242 -7.67 -10.08 11.33
CA GLN A 242 -8.93 -9.42 10.96
C GLN A 242 -9.46 -9.99 9.65
N SER A 243 -9.71 -11.30 9.63
CA SER A 243 -10.20 -12.00 8.44
C SER A 243 -11.60 -11.55 8.05
N GLY A 244 -11.77 -11.03 6.83
CA GLY A 244 -13.09 -10.59 6.33
C GLY A 244 -13.08 -9.58 5.18
N HIS A 245 -11.96 -8.90 4.94
CA HIS A 245 -11.88 -7.84 3.94
C HIS A 245 -11.25 -8.32 2.63
N SER A 246 -12.03 -8.34 1.54
CA SER A 246 -11.55 -8.79 0.23
C SER A 246 -10.37 -7.97 -0.32
N ILE A 247 -10.34 -6.67 -0.03
CA ILE A 247 -9.24 -5.77 -0.43
C ILE A 247 -7.94 -6.14 0.29
N TYR A 248 -8.03 -6.63 1.53
CA TYR A 248 -6.89 -7.09 2.31
C TYR A 248 -6.29 -8.39 1.74
N HIS A 249 -7.11 -9.30 1.19
CA HIS A 249 -6.58 -10.51 0.52
C HIS A 249 -5.71 -10.15 -0.70
N LYS A 250 -6.13 -9.14 -1.47
CA LYS A 250 -5.33 -8.65 -2.60
C LYS A 250 -3.95 -8.19 -2.12
N PHE A 251 -3.89 -7.47 -1.01
CA PHE A 251 -2.65 -7.03 -0.40
C PHE A 251 -1.72 -8.19 0.01
N LEU A 252 -2.23 -9.20 0.71
CA LEU A 252 -1.42 -10.35 1.12
C LEU A 252 -0.88 -11.15 -0.07
N ILE A 253 -1.68 -11.29 -1.14
CA ILE A 253 -1.24 -11.91 -2.39
C ILE A 253 -0.12 -11.11 -3.04
N MET A 254 -0.21 -9.78 -3.08
CA MET A 254 0.84 -8.93 -3.64
C MET A 254 2.18 -9.08 -2.89
N ILE A 255 2.15 -9.21 -1.57
CA ILE A 255 3.36 -9.49 -0.77
C ILE A 255 3.96 -10.84 -1.19
N THR A 256 3.13 -11.88 -1.26
CA THR A 256 3.55 -13.24 -1.61
C THR A 256 4.15 -13.31 -3.01
N LEU A 257 3.50 -12.68 -3.99
CA LEU A 257 3.99 -12.58 -5.37
C LEU A 257 5.30 -11.78 -5.47
N SER A 258 5.54 -10.87 -4.54
CA SER A 258 6.77 -10.08 -4.45
C SER A 258 7.88 -10.77 -3.67
N HIS A 259 7.68 -12.02 -3.24
CA HIS A 259 8.59 -12.78 -2.38
C HIS A 259 8.81 -12.17 -0.99
N GLY A 260 7.87 -11.35 -0.51
CA GLY A 260 7.82 -10.95 0.89
C GLY A 260 7.27 -12.05 1.79
N SER A 261 7.13 -11.75 3.07
CA SER A 261 6.57 -12.67 4.05
C SER A 261 5.44 -12.00 4.81
N VAL A 262 4.37 -12.74 5.09
CA VAL A 262 3.23 -12.27 5.89
C VAL A 262 3.04 -13.23 7.06
N TYR A 263 2.88 -12.69 8.25
CA TYR A 263 2.51 -13.43 9.45
C TYR A 263 1.27 -12.81 10.08
N ARG A 264 0.24 -13.62 10.33
CA ARG A 264 -0.94 -13.18 11.09
C ARG A 264 -0.68 -13.31 12.59
N HIS A 265 -1.20 -12.41 13.39
CA HIS A 265 -1.10 -12.54 14.84
C HIS A 265 -2.36 -12.03 15.54
N GLY A 266 -2.74 -12.72 16.62
CA GLY A 266 -3.94 -12.39 17.39
C GLY A 266 -3.78 -11.13 18.22
N ALA A 267 -2.79 -11.09 19.12
CA ALA A 267 -2.47 -9.97 20.01
C ALA A 267 -1.15 -10.26 20.75
N ASP A 268 -0.64 -9.27 21.50
CA ASP A 268 0.39 -9.47 22.54
C ASP A 268 1.83 -9.77 22.07
N ILE A 269 2.33 -9.06 21.06
CA ILE A 269 3.72 -9.15 20.62
C ILE A 269 4.62 -8.36 21.59
N ASP A 270 5.35 -9.08 22.44
CA ASP A 270 6.34 -8.49 23.35
C ASP A 270 7.78 -8.63 22.81
N LEU A 271 8.38 -7.50 22.46
CA LEU A 271 9.75 -7.35 21.99
C LEU A 271 10.68 -6.73 23.06
N GLY A 272 10.24 -6.70 24.32
CA GLY A 272 10.94 -6.11 25.46
C GLY A 272 10.51 -4.65 25.69
N SER A 273 11.24 -3.71 25.09
CA SER A 273 10.92 -2.28 25.20
C SER A 273 9.83 -1.82 24.25
N ILE A 274 9.38 -2.70 23.35
CA ILE A 274 8.29 -2.45 22.39
C ILE A 274 7.27 -3.57 22.59
N TYR A 275 6.00 -3.19 22.73
CA TYR A 275 4.87 -4.08 22.81
C TYR A 275 3.84 -3.68 21.74
N ILE A 276 3.25 -4.66 21.05
CA ILE A 276 2.27 -4.43 19.98
C ILE A 276 1.09 -5.38 20.20
N GLY A 277 -0.12 -4.84 20.32
CA GLY A 277 -1.29 -5.66 20.59
C GLY A 277 -2.56 -4.84 20.86
N HIS A 278 -3.60 -5.54 21.28
CA HIS A 278 -4.86 -4.98 21.76
C HIS A 278 -5.32 -5.74 23.01
N ALA A 279 -6.36 -5.21 23.66
CA ALA A 279 -7.01 -5.83 24.80
C ALA A 279 -8.53 -5.92 24.58
N ALA A 280 -9.24 -6.59 25.48
CA ALA A 280 -10.70 -6.53 25.53
C ALA A 280 -11.17 -5.12 25.94
N SER A 281 -12.42 -4.76 25.60
CA SER A 281 -12.96 -3.44 25.92
C SER A 281 -12.89 -3.14 27.42
N THR A 282 -12.28 -2.02 27.80
CA THR A 282 -12.25 -1.50 29.18
C THR A 282 -13.62 -0.99 29.64
N ILE A 283 -14.56 -0.76 28.71
CA ILE A 283 -15.93 -0.31 29.01
C ILE A 283 -16.85 -1.50 29.22
N ASN A 284 -16.74 -2.52 28.36
CA ASN A 284 -17.49 -3.76 28.49
C ASN A 284 -16.64 -4.97 28.07
N PRO A 285 -15.91 -5.60 29.01
CA PRO A 285 -15.01 -6.72 28.68
C PRO A 285 -15.69 -7.95 28.07
N THR A 286 -17.03 -8.06 28.19
CA THR A 286 -17.80 -9.18 27.61
C THR A 286 -18.26 -8.92 26.18
N ARG A 287 -18.11 -7.68 25.68
CA ARG A 287 -18.47 -7.32 24.31
C ARG A 287 -17.41 -7.85 23.34
N VAL A 288 -17.86 -8.64 22.37
CA VAL A 288 -17.05 -9.03 21.22
C VAL A 288 -16.82 -7.81 20.33
N ALA A 289 -15.57 -7.61 19.91
CA ALA A 289 -15.20 -6.58 18.94
C ALA A 289 -16.02 -6.76 17.65
N ALA A 290 -16.60 -5.67 17.15
CA ALA A 290 -17.49 -5.67 15.99
C ALA A 290 -16.91 -4.89 14.80
N HIS A 291 -15.77 -4.23 14.98
CA HIS A 291 -15.12 -3.40 13.97
C HIS A 291 -13.61 -3.64 14.00
N GLU A 292 -12.93 -3.39 12.89
CA GLU A 292 -11.48 -3.56 12.72
C GLU A 292 -10.68 -2.55 13.56
N HIS A 293 -11.34 -1.51 14.04
CA HIS A 293 -10.79 -0.52 14.98
C HIS A 293 -10.81 -1.01 16.42
N GLU A 294 -11.40 -2.18 16.69
CA GLU A 294 -11.54 -2.76 18.02
C GLU A 294 -10.67 -4.01 18.21
N SER A 295 -10.16 -4.59 17.11
CA SER A 295 -9.34 -5.83 17.11
C SER A 295 -8.00 -5.68 16.40
N GLY A 296 -7.60 -4.45 16.07
CA GLY A 296 -6.33 -4.11 15.45
C GLY A 296 -5.19 -4.14 16.47
N PHE A 297 -4.11 -3.42 16.18
CA PHE A 297 -3.00 -3.22 17.09
C PHE A 297 -2.84 -1.76 17.46
N ALA A 298 -2.37 -1.53 18.67
CA ALA A 298 -1.62 -0.34 19.07
C ALA A 298 -0.17 -0.75 19.40
N MET A 299 0.77 0.18 19.25
CA MET A 299 2.17 -0.01 19.60
C MET A 299 2.54 0.86 20.80
N TYR A 300 3.27 0.28 21.75
CA TYR A 300 3.70 0.92 22.98
C TYR A 300 5.21 0.77 23.11
N ILE A 301 5.91 1.85 23.39
CA ILE A 301 7.36 1.88 23.49
C ILE A 301 7.75 2.45 24.86
N ASN A 302 8.49 1.65 25.63
CA ASN A 302 9.18 2.10 26.83
C ASN A 302 10.60 2.48 26.43
N ALA A 303 10.86 3.78 26.31
CA ALA A 303 12.17 4.29 25.95
C ALA A 303 12.73 5.16 27.08
N ARG A 304 13.92 5.71 26.84
CA ARG A 304 14.50 6.80 27.62
C ARG A 304 14.86 7.95 26.70
N VAL A 305 14.85 9.18 27.21
CA VAL A 305 15.29 10.37 26.47
C VAL A 305 16.11 11.27 27.38
N TYR A 306 16.99 12.07 26.77
CA TYR A 306 17.71 13.11 27.49
C TYR A 306 16.80 14.32 27.69
N ASP A 307 16.82 14.89 28.89
CA ASP A 307 16.27 16.21 29.14
C ASP A 307 17.25 17.32 28.72
N GLU A 308 16.91 18.57 29.05
CA GLU A 308 17.75 19.73 28.76
C GLU A 308 19.06 19.78 29.57
N PHE A 309 19.18 18.95 30.61
CA PHE A 309 20.34 18.82 31.48
C PHE A 309 21.18 17.57 31.17
N GLU A 310 20.88 16.86 30.07
CA GLU A 310 21.50 15.60 29.67
C GLU A 310 21.25 14.44 30.66
N ASP A 311 20.23 14.55 31.51
CA ASP A 311 19.78 13.47 32.38
C ASP A 311 18.82 12.54 31.61
N LEU A 312 19.05 11.24 31.75
CA LEU A 312 18.31 10.22 31.03
C LEU A 312 17.09 9.76 31.84
N PHE A 313 15.88 10.05 31.38
CA PHE A 313 14.63 9.70 32.07
C PHE A 313 13.73 8.80 31.23
N ASP A 314 12.81 8.10 31.88
CA ASP A 314 11.87 7.18 31.22
C ASP A 314 10.87 7.95 30.36
N TYR A 315 10.59 7.43 29.17
CA TYR A 315 9.75 8.08 28.17
C TYR A 315 8.85 7.05 27.48
N LYS A 316 7.54 7.17 27.68
CA LYS A 316 6.53 6.27 27.13
C LYS A 316 5.90 6.84 25.86
N ILE A 317 5.88 6.03 24.81
CA ILE A 317 5.26 6.37 23.54
C ILE A 317 4.12 5.40 23.27
N THR A 318 2.95 5.95 22.94
CA THR A 318 1.77 5.18 22.50
C THR A 318 1.44 5.59 21.06
N VAL A 319 1.38 4.62 20.15
CA VAL A 319 0.98 4.78 18.76
C VAL A 319 -0.28 3.99 18.52
N ALA A 320 -1.42 4.68 18.49
CA ALA A 320 -2.73 4.02 18.51
C ALA A 320 -3.13 3.42 17.15
N GLY A 321 -2.61 3.93 16.03
CA GLY A 321 -3.22 3.64 14.72
C GLY A 321 -4.65 4.14 14.70
N ASP A 322 -5.57 3.28 14.28
CA ASP A 322 -7.01 3.50 14.43
C ASP A 322 -7.64 2.63 15.53
N GLN A 323 -6.81 2.00 16.36
CA GLN A 323 -7.31 1.15 17.44
C GLN A 323 -7.97 2.01 18.52
N ASP A 324 -9.27 1.80 18.76
CA ASP A 324 -10.04 2.48 19.79
C ASP A 324 -9.38 2.28 21.17
N TYR A 325 -9.24 3.35 21.96
CA TYR A 325 -8.49 3.31 23.23
C TYR A 325 -9.10 2.39 24.28
N ASP A 326 -10.41 2.12 24.20
CA ASP A 326 -11.02 1.18 25.12
C ASP A 326 -10.68 -0.28 24.80
N TYR A 327 -10.15 -0.58 23.60
CA TYR A 327 -9.59 -1.88 23.25
C TYR A 327 -8.06 -1.89 23.30
N GLN A 328 -7.46 -0.93 24.03
CA GLN A 328 -6.04 -0.87 24.29
C GLN A 328 -5.75 -1.27 25.75
N ASP A 329 -4.56 -1.82 26.01
CA ASP A 329 -4.15 -2.17 27.36
C ASP A 329 -3.84 -0.88 28.15
N ALA A 330 -4.76 -0.52 29.06
CA ALA A 330 -4.67 0.67 29.89
C ALA A 330 -3.39 0.74 30.73
N THR A 331 -2.77 -0.39 31.05
CA THR A 331 -1.50 -0.40 31.79
C THR A 331 -0.33 0.03 30.92
N LYS A 332 -0.41 -0.16 29.60
CA LYS A 332 0.65 0.15 28.64
C LYS A 332 0.64 1.61 28.22
N TYR A 333 -0.53 2.23 28.10
CA TYR A 333 -0.65 3.66 27.77
C TYR A 333 -0.80 4.58 28.99
N ALA A 334 -0.80 4.05 30.21
CA ALA A 334 -0.78 4.88 31.42
C ALA A 334 0.46 5.77 31.44
N ASP A 335 0.25 7.05 31.72
CA ASP A 335 1.30 8.08 31.81
C ASP A 335 2.12 8.16 30.51
N THR A 336 1.43 8.31 29.37
CA THR A 336 2.08 8.44 28.06
C THR A 336 2.71 9.82 27.90
N ASP A 337 4.00 9.89 27.55
CA ASP A 337 4.70 11.14 27.23
C ASP A 337 4.52 11.57 25.77
N LEU A 338 4.35 10.60 24.86
CA LEU A 338 4.05 10.86 23.44
C LEU A 338 2.91 9.99 22.95
N LEU A 339 1.84 10.62 22.49
CA LEU A 339 0.69 9.93 21.90
C LEU A 339 0.58 10.25 20.41
N VAL A 340 0.65 9.24 19.53
CA VAL A 340 0.14 9.37 18.17
C VAL A 340 -1.34 9.01 18.21
N ALA A 341 -2.18 10.02 17.99
CA ALA A 341 -3.61 9.96 18.27
C ALA A 341 -4.34 8.89 17.45
N CYS A 342 -5.27 8.19 18.08
CA CYS A 342 -6.17 7.24 17.44
C CYS A 342 -6.96 7.91 16.29
N HIS A 343 -7.00 7.24 15.13
CA HIS A 343 -7.81 7.66 13.97
C HIS A 343 -7.55 9.12 13.62
N HIS A 344 -6.29 9.51 13.57
CA HIS A 344 -5.85 10.89 13.28
C HIS A 344 -6.43 11.93 14.24
N GLY A 345 -6.88 11.55 15.44
CA GLY A 345 -7.61 12.41 16.37
C GLY A 345 -9.09 12.61 16.06
N GLY A 346 -9.71 11.69 15.30
CA GLY A 346 -11.11 11.76 14.85
C GLY A 346 -12.10 10.94 15.67
N LYS A 347 -11.79 9.66 15.91
CA LYS A 347 -12.56 8.74 16.73
C LYS A 347 -11.60 7.92 17.59
N TYR A 348 -11.97 7.66 18.84
CA TYR A 348 -11.09 7.02 19.80
C TYR A 348 -11.78 5.97 20.68
N CYS A 349 -13.06 5.72 20.45
CA CYS A 349 -13.86 4.72 21.14
C CYS A 349 -15.16 4.48 20.35
N TRP A 350 -15.70 3.27 20.43
CA TRP A 350 -17.04 2.93 19.95
C TRP A 350 -18.18 3.51 20.80
N SER A 351 -17.88 4.00 22.00
CA SER A 351 -18.84 4.51 22.98
C SER A 351 -18.51 5.95 23.41
N THR A 352 -19.55 6.69 23.83
CA THR A 352 -19.39 8.01 24.47
C THR A 352 -18.90 7.94 25.92
N LYS A 353 -18.75 6.73 26.47
CA LYS A 353 -18.36 6.51 27.88
C LYS A 353 -16.86 6.53 28.13
N TYR A 354 -16.02 6.43 27.10
CA TYR A 354 -14.56 6.46 27.31
C TYR A 354 -14.13 7.82 27.81
N THR A 355 -13.38 7.84 28.91
CA THR A 355 -13.15 9.08 29.65
C THR A 355 -11.85 9.78 29.33
N ARG A 356 -10.75 9.06 29.03
CA ARG A 356 -9.45 9.65 28.61
C ARG A 356 -8.29 8.65 28.50
N ILE A 357 -7.38 8.96 27.58
CA ILE A 357 -5.95 8.67 27.69
C ILE A 357 -5.25 9.91 28.26
N LYS A 358 -4.56 9.78 29.40
CA LYS A 358 -3.93 10.91 30.08
C LYS A 358 -2.49 11.11 29.61
N PRO A 359 -2.05 12.38 29.43
CA PRO A 359 -0.62 12.66 29.38
C PRO A 359 0.03 12.35 30.72
N HIS A 360 1.32 12.05 30.70
CA HIS A 360 2.14 11.94 31.91
C HIS A 360 2.21 13.29 32.65
N ASP A 361 2.44 14.37 31.91
CA ASP A 361 2.62 15.72 32.44
C ASP A 361 2.27 16.82 31.41
N ASP A 362 2.52 18.08 31.77
CA ASP A 362 2.30 19.24 30.90
C ASP A 362 3.29 19.31 29.71
N ASN A 363 4.35 18.51 29.73
CA ASN A 363 5.36 18.43 28.66
C ASN A 363 5.06 17.35 27.63
N SER A 364 4.10 16.47 27.92
CA SER A 364 3.69 15.38 27.03
C SER A 364 3.10 15.92 25.73
N VAL A 365 3.38 15.22 24.63
CA VAL A 365 3.05 15.66 23.26
C VAL A 365 2.03 14.72 22.63
N ILE A 366 0.99 15.29 22.04
CA ILE A 366 0.10 14.57 21.11
C ILE A 366 0.47 14.89 19.67
N VAL A 367 0.58 13.86 18.84
CA VAL A 367 0.81 13.94 17.40
C VAL A 367 -0.46 13.54 16.67
N TYR A 368 -0.97 14.44 15.83
CA TYR A 368 -2.02 14.13 14.87
C TYR A 368 -1.40 13.88 13.50
N SER A 369 -1.39 12.63 13.07
CA SER A 369 -0.89 12.22 11.75
C SER A 369 -1.98 12.42 10.72
N TYR A 370 -1.93 13.48 9.91
CA TYR A 370 -2.82 13.70 8.77
C TYR A 370 -2.15 14.64 7.76
N GLY A 371 -2.59 14.61 6.50
CA GLY A 371 -2.08 15.52 5.46
C GLY A 371 -2.91 16.78 5.25
N ILE A 372 -2.29 17.73 4.54
CA ILE A 372 -2.95 18.96 4.12
C ILE A 372 -4.18 18.62 3.24
N ASN A 373 -5.27 19.34 3.45
CA ASN A 373 -6.57 19.14 2.77
C ASN A 373 -7.35 17.88 3.15
N ASN A 374 -7.11 17.31 4.34
CA ASN A 374 -7.90 16.19 4.86
C ASN A 374 -9.43 16.39 4.69
N THR A 375 -10.02 15.65 3.74
CA THR A 375 -11.46 15.70 3.47
C THR A 375 -12.32 14.90 4.45
N PHE A 376 -11.71 14.07 5.30
CA PHE A 376 -12.40 13.26 6.32
C PHE A 376 -12.67 14.04 7.61
N GLY A 377 -12.20 15.30 7.68
CA GLY A 377 -12.45 16.19 8.80
C GLY A 377 -11.64 15.86 10.05
N HIS A 378 -10.54 15.12 9.93
CA HIS A 378 -9.62 14.86 11.03
C HIS A 378 -8.46 15.88 11.07
N PRO A 379 -7.98 16.24 12.26
CA PRO A 379 -8.47 15.83 13.59
C PRO A 379 -9.77 16.56 13.96
N SER A 380 -10.78 15.85 14.50
CA SER A 380 -12.07 16.44 14.92
C SER A 380 -12.30 16.44 16.43
N LYS A 381 -11.45 15.76 17.21
CA LYS A 381 -11.57 15.60 18.67
C LYS A 381 -10.49 16.32 19.45
N THR A 382 -9.85 17.32 18.85
CA THR A 382 -8.75 18.08 19.48
C THR A 382 -9.17 18.74 20.80
N ALA A 383 -10.41 19.21 20.91
CA ALA A 383 -10.96 19.77 22.14
C ALA A 383 -11.02 18.74 23.28
N ASP A 384 -11.34 17.47 22.97
CA ASP A 384 -11.40 16.40 23.96
C ASP A 384 -10.00 16.10 24.50
N TYR A 385 -9.01 15.93 23.60
CA TYR A 385 -7.62 15.72 23.99
C TYR A 385 -7.06 16.89 24.81
N SER A 386 -7.34 18.13 24.42
CA SER A 386 -6.96 19.31 25.20
C SER A 386 -7.61 19.29 26.59
N GLY A 387 -8.90 18.95 26.67
CA GLY A 387 -9.62 18.76 27.92
C GLY A 387 -9.08 17.63 28.80
N TRP A 388 -8.41 16.63 28.20
CA TRP A 388 -7.71 15.56 28.92
C TRP A 388 -6.30 15.94 29.39
N GLY A 389 -5.83 17.14 29.05
CA GLY A 389 -4.55 17.68 29.50
C GLY A 389 -3.45 17.69 28.44
N TRP A 390 -3.71 17.25 27.21
CA TRP A 390 -2.71 17.29 26.13
C TRP A 390 -2.49 18.74 25.66
N LYS A 391 -1.51 19.41 26.28
CA LYS A 391 -1.22 20.84 26.04
C LYS A 391 -0.26 21.08 24.87
N LYS A 392 0.66 20.16 24.60
CA LYS A 392 1.58 20.25 23.46
C LYS A 392 1.07 19.37 22.33
N ARG A 393 0.92 19.97 21.15
CA ARG A 393 0.37 19.36 19.94
C ARG A 393 1.37 19.48 18.81
N HIS A 394 1.43 18.45 17.97
CA HIS A 394 2.13 18.45 16.69
C HIS A 394 1.17 17.95 15.61
N ASP A 395 1.01 18.71 14.54
CA ASP A 395 0.15 18.37 13.41
C ASP A 395 1.00 18.12 12.18
N THR A 396 1.00 16.89 11.64
CA THR A 396 1.91 16.57 10.54
C THR A 396 1.63 17.40 9.28
N ALA A 397 0.37 17.81 9.07
CA ALA A 397 -0.04 18.65 7.96
C ALA A 397 0.55 20.07 7.98
N THR A 398 0.88 20.61 9.16
CA THR A 398 1.42 21.99 9.29
C THR A 398 2.88 22.00 9.71
N ASP A 399 3.26 21.07 10.58
CA ASP A 399 4.57 21.04 11.23
C ASP A 399 5.52 20.04 10.54
N GLY A 400 5.00 19.26 9.58
CA GLY A 400 5.71 18.19 8.90
C GLY A 400 5.84 16.93 9.76
N MET A 401 6.73 16.03 9.34
CA MET A 401 7.04 14.81 10.09
C MET A 401 7.47 15.11 11.53
N TYR A 402 6.88 14.41 12.50
CA TYR A 402 7.38 14.41 13.88
C TYR A 402 8.61 13.50 14.00
N GLN A 403 9.64 13.93 14.74
CA GLN A 403 10.83 13.14 15.00
C GLN A 403 11.32 13.30 16.44
N LYS A 404 11.73 12.19 17.07
CA LYS A 404 12.39 12.20 18.40
C LYS A 404 13.49 11.16 18.50
N TRP A 405 14.62 11.56 19.08
CA TRP A 405 15.67 10.62 19.49
C TRP A 405 15.26 9.95 20.80
N ILE A 406 15.33 8.62 20.82
CA ILE A 406 14.96 7.79 21.96
C ILE A 406 16.03 6.72 22.18
N PHE A 407 16.08 6.20 23.39
CA PHE A 407 17.01 5.16 23.80
C PHE A 407 16.25 3.92 24.29
N ILE A 408 16.57 2.76 23.73
CA ILE A 408 15.93 1.47 24.03
C ILE A 408 16.94 0.45 24.54
#